data_AF-A0A0D8XFU7-F1
#
_entry.id   AF-A0A0D8XFU7-F1
#
_cell.length_a   1.000
_cell.length_b   1.000
_cell.length_c   1.000
_cell.angle_alpha   90.00
_cell.angle_beta   90.00
_cell.angle_gamma   90.00
#
_symmetry.space_group_name_H-M   'P 1'
#
loop_
_entity.id
_entity.type
_entity.pdbx_description
1 polymer ?
#
loop_
_entity_poly.entity_id
_entity_poly.type
_entity_poly.pdbx_seq_one_letter_code
_entity_poly.pdbx_strand_id
1 'polypeptide(L)'
;MLIRKLKCLSIRWTHSVVQKSDLQRMQNLGSVLQTFEPEEFWKKRLKLREPILQRDEVLATKNYYAPEWELDKKPNKDDGFPNPLKNYGTTPEKWEYYNKVVWPPNYVVPETGLPKLREVFHCRESVHFSPKRMWQACELVWRRNVDEAITQLQFQQLKSCKILSEVLSEAKERAVNEFHIEFPSDMHVAEAFPIQCNIIKGARRHAHEKWCTIRYRYINIFVRLEEMVNVKKGVLVTCDPAMRQLLMHLDESRTLGSKFIVKMVNVKKGVLVTCDPAMRQLLMHLDESRTLGSKFIVKELDETHLFIDREIVKILEEKLDQLMEQMNPEMSDK
;
A
#
# COMPACT_ATOMS: atom_id res chain seq x y z
N MET A 1 -62.61 -22.18 30.44
CA MET A 1 -62.46 -20.95 29.62
C MET A 1 -60.99 -20.75 29.30
N LEU A 2 -60.69 -20.46 28.02
CA LEU A 2 -59.43 -19.94 27.48
C LEU A 2 -58.22 -20.89 27.39
N ILE A 3 -58.33 -21.81 26.43
CA ILE A 3 -57.24 -22.17 25.52
C ILE A 3 -56.91 -20.92 24.68
N ARG A 4 -55.65 -20.45 24.66
CA ARG A 4 -55.04 -19.78 23.49
C ARG A 4 -53.58 -19.36 23.71
N LYS A 5 -52.75 -19.73 22.72
CA LYS A 5 -51.45 -19.14 22.29
C LYS A 5 -50.17 -19.66 22.93
N LEU A 6 -49.84 -20.91 22.63
CA LEU A 6 -48.48 -21.26 22.20
C LEU A 6 -48.51 -21.38 20.68
N LYS A 7 -47.80 -20.50 19.96
CA LYS A 7 -47.51 -20.69 18.53
C LYS A 7 -46.00 -20.87 18.38
N CYS A 8 -45.61 -22.11 18.13
CA CYS A 8 -44.35 -22.44 17.48
C CYS A 8 -44.23 -21.64 16.18
N LEU A 9 -43.19 -20.81 16.07
CA LEU A 9 -42.73 -20.28 14.79
C LEU A 9 -41.79 -21.33 14.18
N SER A 10 -42.32 -22.17 13.30
CA SER A 10 -41.49 -22.97 12.40
C SER A 10 -40.82 -21.99 11.42
N ILE A 11 -39.50 -21.88 11.48
CA ILE A 11 -38.70 -21.20 10.45
C ILE A 11 -38.73 -22.11 9.21
N ARG A 12 -39.65 -21.84 8.29
CA ARG A 12 -39.61 -22.38 6.93
C ARG A 12 -38.50 -21.64 6.20
N TRP A 13 -37.43 -22.35 5.85
CA TRP A 13 -36.47 -21.89 4.87
C TRP A 13 -37.19 -21.75 3.53
N THR A 14 -37.56 -20.53 3.15
CA THR A 14 -37.92 -20.24 1.78
C THR A 14 -36.61 -20.22 1.00
N HIS A 15 -36.34 -21.26 0.23
CA HIS A 15 -35.40 -21.17 -0.88
C HIS A 15 -35.88 -20.02 -1.77
N SER A 16 -35.22 -18.87 -1.65
CA SER A 16 -35.44 -17.74 -2.54
C SER A 16 -34.99 -18.18 -3.92
N VAL A 17 -35.96 -18.44 -4.80
CA VAL A 17 -35.74 -18.62 -6.23
C VAL A 17 -35.08 -17.34 -6.74
N VAL A 18 -33.79 -17.43 -7.06
CA VAL A 18 -33.03 -16.37 -7.71
C VAL A 18 -33.77 -16.03 -9.01
N GLN A 19 -34.36 -14.83 -9.08
CA GLN A 19 -35.09 -14.41 -10.28
C GLN A 19 -34.08 -14.16 -11.41
N LYS A 20 -34.45 -14.47 -12.66
CA LYS A 20 -33.59 -14.22 -13.84
C LYS A 20 -33.15 -12.76 -13.95
N SER A 21 -33.93 -11.82 -13.40
CA SER A 21 -33.61 -10.40 -13.29
C SER A 21 -32.40 -10.12 -12.38
N ASP A 22 -32.20 -10.89 -11.30
CA ASP A 22 -31.06 -10.73 -10.39
C ASP A 22 -29.77 -11.26 -11.01
N LEU A 23 -29.87 -12.36 -11.78
CA LEU A 23 -28.78 -12.89 -12.61
C LEU A 23 -28.37 -11.90 -13.72
N GLN A 24 -29.34 -11.27 -14.40
CA GLN A 24 -29.07 -10.21 -15.38
C GLN A 24 -28.48 -8.94 -14.75
N ARG A 25 -28.87 -8.61 -13.50
CA ARG A 25 -28.26 -7.51 -12.74
C ARG A 25 -26.82 -7.82 -12.36
N MET A 26 -26.53 -9.05 -11.94
CA MET A 26 -25.16 -9.56 -11.67
C MET A 26 -24.28 -9.62 -12.92
N GLN A 27 -24.83 -10.00 -14.08
CA GLN A 27 -24.11 -9.99 -15.37
C GLN A 27 -23.82 -8.56 -15.85
N ASN A 28 -24.74 -7.61 -15.65
CA ASN A 28 -24.50 -6.20 -15.95
C ASN A 28 -23.46 -5.54 -15.02
N LEU A 29 -23.20 -6.11 -13.83
CA LEU A 29 -22.19 -5.61 -12.89
C LEU A 29 -20.77 -6.00 -13.27
N GLY A 30 -20.59 -7.20 -13.83
CA GLY A 30 -19.34 -7.59 -14.47
C GLY A 30 -18.93 -6.58 -15.55
N SER A 31 -19.89 -6.06 -16.33
CA SER A 31 -19.63 -5.06 -17.36
C SER A 31 -19.36 -3.63 -16.85
N VAL A 32 -19.84 -3.22 -15.65
CA VAL A 32 -19.61 -1.86 -15.11
C VAL A 32 -18.22 -1.73 -14.46
N LEU A 33 -17.69 -2.81 -13.89
CA LEU A 33 -16.29 -2.86 -13.44
C LEU A 33 -15.30 -2.88 -14.61
N GLN A 34 -15.79 -3.17 -15.83
CA GLN A 34 -14.97 -3.43 -17.02
C GLN A 34 -14.74 -2.19 -17.90
N THR A 35 -15.22 -1.00 -17.52
CA THR A 35 -15.16 0.21 -18.36
C THR A 35 -14.35 1.38 -17.79
N PHE A 36 -13.86 1.32 -16.55
CA PHE A 36 -13.08 2.43 -15.98
C PHE A 36 -11.58 2.19 -16.16
N GLU A 37 -10.88 3.14 -16.78
CA GLU A 37 -9.43 3.09 -16.88
C GLU A 37 -8.81 3.21 -15.47
N PRO A 38 -7.75 2.46 -15.14
CA PRO A 38 -7.05 2.55 -13.86
C PRO A 38 -6.65 3.98 -13.44
N GLU A 39 -6.35 4.84 -14.41
CA GLU A 39 -6.02 6.24 -14.17
C GLU A 39 -7.20 7.03 -13.58
N GLU A 40 -8.42 6.74 -14.01
CA GLU A 40 -9.63 7.43 -13.54
C GLU A 40 -9.91 7.12 -12.07
N PHE A 41 -9.65 5.87 -11.64
CA PHE A 41 -9.72 5.50 -10.22
C PHE A 41 -8.79 6.35 -9.37
N TRP A 42 -7.54 6.51 -9.80
CA TRP A 42 -6.55 7.32 -9.09
C TRP A 42 -6.86 8.81 -9.13
N LYS A 43 -7.32 9.36 -10.26
CA LYS A 43 -7.76 10.76 -10.36
C LYS A 43 -8.90 11.06 -9.40
N LYS A 44 -9.91 10.18 -9.32
CA LYS A 44 -11.03 10.30 -8.36
C LYS A 44 -10.55 10.23 -6.91
N ARG A 45 -9.63 9.30 -6.58
CA ARG A 45 -9.03 9.20 -5.24
C ARG A 45 -8.17 10.43 -4.88
N LEU A 46 -7.43 10.98 -5.84
CA LEU A 46 -6.61 12.18 -5.63
C LEU A 46 -7.47 13.42 -5.38
N LYS A 47 -8.60 13.55 -6.07
CA LYS A 47 -9.55 14.66 -5.88
C LYS A 47 -10.05 14.77 -4.43
N LEU A 48 -10.20 13.65 -3.72
CA LEU A 48 -10.58 13.66 -2.29
C LEU A 48 -9.53 14.29 -1.36
N ARG A 49 -8.29 14.49 -1.82
CA ARG A 49 -7.25 15.16 -1.04
C ARG A 49 -7.30 16.67 -1.18
N GLU A 50 -8.07 17.20 -2.13
CA GLU A 50 -8.27 18.64 -2.25
C GLU A 50 -9.07 19.13 -1.04
N PRO A 51 -8.55 20.10 -0.26
CA PRO A 51 -9.24 20.56 0.94
C PRO A 51 -10.52 21.30 0.53
N ILE A 52 -11.65 20.85 1.06
CA ILE A 52 -12.96 21.48 0.90
C ILE A 52 -13.29 22.21 2.21
N LEU A 53 -13.83 23.43 2.11
CA LEU A 53 -14.34 24.15 3.28
C LEU A 53 -15.58 23.42 3.81
N GLN A 54 -15.64 23.21 5.13
CA GLN A 54 -16.72 22.45 5.77
C GLN A 54 -18.13 22.98 5.43
N ARG A 55 -18.29 24.29 5.21
CA ARG A 55 -19.59 24.89 4.83
C ARG A 55 -20.06 24.51 3.42
N ASP A 56 -19.13 24.15 2.55
CA ASP A 56 -19.35 23.83 1.14
C ASP A 56 -19.43 22.31 0.92
N GLU A 57 -19.25 21.51 1.98
CA GLU A 57 -19.28 20.05 1.95
C GLU A 57 -20.74 19.54 1.96
N VAL A 58 -21.18 18.99 0.84
CA VAL A 58 -22.47 18.29 0.75
C VAL A 58 -22.25 16.82 1.12
N LEU A 59 -22.58 16.46 2.37
CA LEU A 59 -22.46 15.09 2.86
C LEU A 59 -23.57 14.22 2.27
N ALA A 60 -23.19 13.27 1.42
CA ALA A 60 -24.09 12.21 0.98
C ALA A 60 -24.35 11.20 2.11
N THR A 61 -25.59 10.76 2.28
CA THR A 61 -25.96 9.74 3.28
C THR A 61 -25.33 8.40 2.93
N LYS A 62 -24.40 7.94 3.77
CA LYS A 62 -23.79 6.61 3.66
C LYS A 62 -24.76 5.56 4.20
N ASN A 63 -25.29 4.70 3.33
CA ASN A 63 -26.21 3.64 3.72
C ASN A 63 -25.43 2.34 3.96
N TYR A 64 -25.12 2.04 5.22
CA TYR A 64 -24.48 0.79 5.64
C TYR A 64 -25.08 0.28 6.94
N TYR A 65 -24.97 -1.02 7.17
CA TYR A 65 -25.32 -1.62 8.46
C TYR A 65 -24.06 -1.67 9.32
N ALA A 66 -24.10 -1.00 10.46
CA ALA A 66 -23.02 -1.03 11.45
C ALA A 66 -23.63 -1.51 12.78
N PRO A 67 -23.02 -2.50 13.45
CA PRO A 67 -23.42 -2.85 14.81
C PRO A 67 -23.38 -1.62 15.73
N GLU A 68 -24.20 -1.58 16.76
CA GLU A 68 -24.15 -0.44 17.69
C GLU A 68 -22.77 -0.32 18.33
N TRP A 69 -22.23 0.91 18.31
CA TRP A 69 -21.01 1.27 19.01
C TRP A 69 -21.40 1.90 20.33
N GLU A 70 -21.15 1.20 21.43
CA GLU A 70 -21.45 1.67 22.79
C GLU A 70 -20.53 2.83 23.16
N LEU A 71 -20.98 4.06 22.90
CA LEU A 71 -20.22 5.30 23.17
C LEU A 71 -19.91 5.50 24.66
N ASP A 72 -20.70 4.90 25.54
CA ASP A 72 -20.57 5.06 26.99
C ASP A 72 -19.39 4.26 27.58
N LYS A 73 -18.93 3.23 26.88
CA LYS A 73 -17.83 2.38 27.36
C LYS A 73 -16.50 2.97 26.94
N LYS A 74 -15.64 3.25 27.93
CA LYS A 74 -14.23 3.54 27.65
C LYS A 74 -13.53 2.24 27.22
N PRO A 75 -12.54 2.33 26.31
CA PRO A 75 -11.75 1.17 25.90
C PRO A 75 -11.00 0.53 27.07
N ASN A 76 -10.59 1.31 28.07
CA ASN A 76 -9.94 0.78 29.28
C ASN A 76 -10.93 0.22 30.32
N LYS A 77 -12.25 0.29 30.07
CA LYS A 77 -13.32 -0.04 31.03
C LYS A 77 -13.25 0.72 32.36
N ASP A 78 -12.55 1.86 32.39
CA ASP A 78 -12.45 2.71 33.57
C ASP A 78 -13.79 3.40 33.84
N ASP A 79 -14.18 3.46 35.11
CA ASP A 79 -15.41 4.14 35.54
C ASP A 79 -15.36 5.65 35.20
N GLY A 80 -16.51 6.19 34.79
CA GLY A 80 -16.73 7.63 34.59
C GLY A 80 -17.06 8.05 33.16
N PHE A 81 -17.63 9.25 33.01
CA PHE A 81 -18.16 9.74 31.75
C PHE A 81 -17.09 9.80 30.64
N PRO A 82 -17.39 9.36 29.40
CA PRO A 82 -16.51 9.54 28.26
C PRO A 82 -16.32 11.03 28.01
N ASN A 83 -15.08 11.53 28.13
CA ASN A 83 -14.81 12.92 27.80
C ASN A 83 -14.59 13.01 26.28
N PRO A 84 -15.45 13.71 25.51
CA PRO A 84 -15.35 13.75 24.04
C PRO A 84 -14.05 14.36 23.52
N LEU A 85 -13.32 15.10 24.36
CA LEU A 85 -12.04 15.75 24.01
C LEU A 85 -10.81 14.93 24.41
N LYS A 86 -10.93 13.94 25.31
CA LYS A 86 -9.82 13.07 25.74
C LYS A 86 -10.01 11.68 25.14
N ASN A 87 -8.92 11.07 24.68
CA ASN A 87 -8.91 9.74 24.04
C ASN A 87 -9.62 9.68 22.67
N TYR A 88 -9.79 10.81 21.99
CA TYR A 88 -10.18 10.81 20.58
C TYR A 88 -8.99 10.31 19.75
N GLY A 89 -9.14 9.15 19.12
CA GLY A 89 -8.08 8.53 18.32
C GLY A 89 -8.45 7.13 17.85
N THR A 90 -7.57 6.54 17.05
CA THR A 90 -7.72 5.16 16.60
C THR A 90 -7.28 4.22 17.71
N THR A 91 -8.24 3.48 18.27
CA THR A 91 -7.98 2.39 19.23
C THR A 91 -8.02 1.03 18.52
N PRO A 92 -7.37 -0.02 19.06
CA PRO A 92 -7.47 -1.38 18.52
C PRO A 92 -8.93 -1.86 18.40
N GLU A 93 -9.75 -1.62 19.42
CA GLU A 93 -11.18 -1.97 19.41
C GLU A 93 -11.95 -1.28 18.28
N LYS A 94 -11.68 0.01 18.06
CA LYS A 94 -12.30 0.77 16.96
C LYS A 94 -11.82 0.27 15.60
N TRP A 95 -10.56 -0.15 15.51
CA TRP A 95 -10.00 -0.72 14.28
C TRP A 95 -10.66 -2.05 13.92
N GLU A 96 -10.84 -2.92 14.91
CA GLU A 96 -11.53 -4.20 14.76
C GLU A 96 -13.03 -4.03 14.50
N TYR A 97 -13.64 -2.95 14.97
CA TYR A 97 -15.03 -2.64 14.68
C TYR A 97 -15.29 -2.39 13.18
N TYR A 98 -14.34 -1.81 12.44
CA TYR A 98 -14.52 -1.60 11.00
C TYR A 98 -14.72 -2.92 10.23
N ASN A 99 -14.17 -4.03 10.71
CA ASN A 99 -14.40 -5.36 10.13
C ASN A 99 -15.85 -5.84 10.26
N LYS A 100 -16.59 -5.33 11.24
CA LYS A 100 -18.00 -5.72 11.49
C LYS A 100 -19.00 -4.91 10.67
N VAL A 101 -18.53 -3.86 9.99
CA VAL A 101 -19.39 -2.99 9.17
C VAL A 101 -19.77 -3.72 7.88
N VAL A 102 -21.06 -3.90 7.66
CA VAL A 102 -21.59 -4.59 6.48
C VAL A 102 -22.17 -3.57 5.51
N TRP A 103 -21.64 -3.58 4.30
CA TRP A 103 -22.12 -2.75 3.21
C TRP A 103 -23.21 -3.47 2.42
N PRO A 104 -24.20 -2.74 1.86
CA PRO A 104 -25.17 -3.35 0.97
C PRO A 104 -24.45 -3.88 -0.30
N PRO A 105 -25.01 -4.91 -0.95
CA PRO A 105 -24.43 -5.45 -2.18
C PRO A 105 -24.37 -4.36 -3.26
N ASN A 106 -23.27 -4.30 -4.01
CA ASN A 106 -23.01 -3.31 -5.07
C ASN A 106 -23.03 -1.85 -4.61
N TYR A 107 -22.65 -1.61 -3.35
CA TYR A 107 -22.52 -0.25 -2.82
C TYR A 107 -21.47 0.54 -3.61
N VAL A 108 -21.91 1.67 -4.17
CA VAL A 108 -21.04 2.68 -4.77
C VAL A 108 -20.81 3.75 -3.73
N VAL A 109 -19.54 4.02 -3.42
CA VAL A 109 -19.17 5.05 -2.46
C VAL A 109 -19.54 6.42 -3.05
N PRO A 110 -20.41 7.22 -2.42
CA PRO A 110 -20.87 8.49 -2.98
C PRO A 110 -19.74 9.49 -3.25
N GLU A 111 -18.71 9.47 -2.41
CA GLU A 111 -17.56 10.37 -2.48
C GLU A 111 -16.70 10.11 -3.73
N THR A 112 -16.47 8.84 -4.08
CA THR A 112 -15.61 8.47 -5.22
C THR A 112 -16.42 8.12 -6.48
N GLY A 113 -17.69 7.75 -6.35
CA GLY A 113 -18.47 7.16 -7.42
C GLY A 113 -17.92 5.81 -7.89
N LEU A 114 -17.17 5.10 -7.03
CA LEU A 114 -16.57 3.80 -7.29
C LEU A 114 -17.20 2.73 -6.41
N PRO A 115 -17.25 1.47 -6.86
CA PRO A 115 -17.69 0.37 -6.02
C PRO A 115 -16.77 0.23 -4.81
N LYS A 116 -17.35 -0.07 -3.65
CA LYS A 116 -16.59 -0.32 -2.42
C LYS A 116 -15.80 -1.62 -2.58
N LEU A 117 -14.49 -1.50 -2.44
CA LEU A 117 -13.56 -2.63 -2.46
C LEU A 117 -13.62 -3.39 -1.13
N ARG A 118 -13.22 -4.66 -1.14
CA ARG A 118 -13.07 -5.44 0.08
C ARG A 118 -11.88 -4.89 0.88
N GLU A 119 -12.10 -4.69 2.17
CA GLU A 119 -11.09 -4.15 3.09
C GLU A 119 -10.93 -5.10 4.27
N VAL A 120 -9.69 -5.24 4.73
CA VAL A 120 -9.34 -6.04 5.91
C VAL A 120 -8.57 -5.15 6.86
N PHE A 121 -9.08 -5.01 8.09
CA PHE A 121 -8.43 -4.25 9.15
C PHE A 121 -7.77 -5.22 10.13
N HIS A 122 -6.48 -4.99 10.39
CA HIS A 122 -5.72 -5.78 11.35
C HIS A 122 -4.87 -4.87 12.23
N CYS A 123 -4.72 -5.25 13.51
CA CYS A 123 -3.90 -4.53 14.48
C CYS A 123 -3.12 -5.52 15.34
N ARG A 124 -1.85 -5.22 15.57
CA ARG A 124 -1.02 -5.89 16.58
C ARG A 124 -0.74 -4.96 17.74
N GLU A 125 -1.13 -5.39 18.93
CA GLU A 125 -1.11 -4.56 20.14
C GLU A 125 0.17 -4.75 20.96
N SER A 126 0.50 -3.72 21.74
CA SER A 126 1.50 -3.77 22.81
C SER A 126 2.89 -4.24 22.37
N VAL A 127 3.36 -3.77 21.21
CA VAL A 127 4.71 -4.06 20.70
C VAL A 127 5.73 -3.13 21.33
N HIS A 128 6.78 -3.67 21.93
CA HIS A 128 7.86 -2.86 22.51
C HIS A 128 8.77 -2.26 21.41
N PHE A 129 8.44 -1.03 20.97
CA PHE A 129 9.21 -0.36 19.93
C PHE A 129 8.96 1.17 19.90
N SER A 130 9.79 1.88 19.12
CA SER A 130 9.66 3.33 18.94
C SER A 130 8.70 3.66 17.79
N PRO A 131 7.69 4.54 17.99
CA PRO A 131 6.75 4.93 16.94
C PRO A 131 7.45 5.51 15.70
N LYS A 132 8.40 6.43 15.88
CA LYS A 132 9.13 7.08 14.76
C LYS A 132 9.91 6.08 13.90
N ARG A 133 10.53 5.07 14.53
CA ARG A 133 11.27 4.03 13.81
C ARG A 133 10.34 3.05 13.10
N MET A 134 9.16 2.77 13.67
CA MET A 134 8.16 1.92 13.02
C MET A 134 7.53 2.63 11.83
N TRP A 135 7.25 3.92 11.96
CA TRP A 135 6.64 4.73 10.91
C TRP A 135 7.46 4.72 9.61
N GLN A 136 8.79 4.72 9.72
CA GLN A 136 9.68 4.55 8.56
C GLN A 136 9.45 3.22 7.81
N ALA A 137 9.17 2.13 8.53
CA ALA A 137 8.86 0.84 7.91
C ALA A 137 7.43 0.82 7.33
N CYS A 138 6.47 1.44 8.01
CA CYS A 138 5.10 1.59 7.50
C CYS A 138 5.08 2.36 6.18
N GLU A 139 5.85 3.44 6.06
CA GLU A 139 5.95 4.17 4.81
C GLU A 139 6.59 3.32 3.70
N LEU A 140 7.63 2.54 4.01
CA LEU A 140 8.30 1.69 3.02
C LEU A 140 7.30 0.77 2.30
N VAL A 141 6.32 0.27 3.03
CA VAL A 141 5.27 -0.65 2.59
C VAL A 141 4.10 0.05 1.92
N TRP A 142 3.84 1.31 2.24
CA TRP A 142 2.64 2.01 1.80
C TRP A 142 2.46 1.96 0.27
N ARG A 143 1.26 1.61 -0.19
CA ARG A 143 0.88 1.44 -1.61
C ARG A 143 1.64 0.36 -2.38
N ARG A 144 2.29 -0.58 -1.70
CA ARG A 144 2.82 -1.79 -2.34
C ARG A 144 1.81 -2.92 -2.25
N ASN A 145 1.93 -3.89 -3.14
CA ASN A 145 1.28 -5.18 -2.96
C ASN A 145 1.78 -5.82 -1.64
N VAL A 146 0.92 -6.56 -0.95
CA VAL A 146 1.26 -7.26 0.30
C VAL A 146 2.47 -8.18 0.12
N ASP A 147 2.55 -8.95 -0.97
CA ASP A 147 3.64 -9.91 -1.16
C ASP A 147 4.97 -9.21 -1.42
N GLU A 148 4.98 -8.19 -2.29
CA GLU A 148 6.15 -7.36 -2.56
C GLU A 148 6.62 -6.61 -1.30
N ALA A 149 5.67 -6.14 -0.49
CA ALA A 149 5.97 -5.51 0.79
C ALA A 149 6.65 -6.47 1.75
N ILE A 150 6.14 -7.69 1.91
CA ILE A 150 6.74 -8.72 2.78
C ILE A 150 8.16 -9.02 2.30
N THR A 151 8.35 -9.25 1.00
CA THR A 151 9.66 -9.47 0.39
C THR A 151 10.62 -8.30 0.66
N GLN A 152 10.19 -7.05 0.45
CA GLN A 152 11.01 -5.86 0.70
C GLN A 152 11.42 -5.72 2.17
N LEU A 153 10.51 -6.04 3.10
CA LEU A 153 10.77 -5.98 4.54
C LEU A 153 11.77 -7.05 4.98
N GLN A 154 11.68 -8.25 4.41
CA GLN A 154 12.61 -9.35 4.68
C GLN A 154 14.05 -8.98 4.27
N PHE A 155 14.22 -8.28 3.16
CA PHE A 155 15.54 -7.85 2.68
C PHE A 155 16.22 -6.80 3.57
N GLN A 156 15.48 -5.89 4.22
CA GLN A 156 16.09 -4.83 5.03
C GLN A 156 16.68 -5.31 6.36
N GLN A 157 16.27 -6.48 6.86
CA GLN A 157 16.73 -7.11 8.12
C GLN A 157 16.65 -6.23 9.40
N LEU A 158 15.95 -5.10 9.38
CA LEU A 158 15.71 -4.25 10.55
C LEU A 158 14.64 -4.85 11.47
N LYS A 159 14.77 -4.65 12.80
CA LYS A 159 13.75 -5.11 13.77
C LYS A 159 12.34 -4.60 13.45
N SER A 160 12.20 -3.35 13.00
CA SER A 160 10.92 -2.79 12.57
C SER A 160 10.32 -3.57 11.40
N CYS A 161 11.16 -3.90 10.41
CA CYS A 161 10.73 -4.60 9.22
C CYS A 161 10.33 -6.05 9.52
N LYS A 162 11.06 -6.73 10.40
CA LYS A 162 10.71 -8.09 10.87
C LYS A 162 9.33 -8.12 11.55
N ILE A 163 9.09 -7.19 12.48
CA ILE A 163 7.78 -7.09 13.16
C ILE A 163 6.68 -6.78 12.14
N LEU A 164 6.90 -5.82 11.25
CA LEU A 164 5.89 -5.43 10.26
C LEU A 164 5.62 -6.56 9.25
N SER A 165 6.62 -7.37 8.88
CA SER A 165 6.41 -8.52 8.01
C SER A 165 5.55 -9.59 8.67
N GLU A 166 5.72 -9.83 9.98
CA GLU A 166 4.84 -10.73 10.74
C GLU A 166 3.40 -10.21 10.75
N VAL A 167 3.20 -8.92 11.04
CA VAL A 167 1.87 -8.28 11.05
C VAL A 167 1.17 -8.36 9.70
N LEU A 168 1.92 -8.20 8.60
CA LEU A 168 1.36 -8.33 7.24
C LEU A 168 0.98 -9.79 6.93
N SER A 169 1.77 -10.77 7.36
CA SER A 169 1.43 -12.19 7.24
C SER A 169 0.17 -12.54 8.04
N GLU A 170 0.07 -12.07 9.29
CA GLU A 170 -1.12 -12.23 10.14
C GLU A 170 -2.38 -11.64 9.47
N ALA A 171 -2.25 -10.45 8.87
CA ALA A 171 -3.34 -9.81 8.13
C ALA A 171 -3.73 -10.60 6.85
N LYS A 172 -2.74 -11.18 6.17
CA LYS A 172 -2.96 -12.02 4.97
C LYS A 172 -3.70 -13.31 5.33
N GLU A 173 -3.31 -13.97 6.42
CA GLU A 173 -4.01 -15.15 6.93
C GLU A 173 -5.45 -14.83 7.34
N ARG A 174 -5.66 -13.69 8.01
CA ARG A 174 -6.99 -13.21 8.39
C ARG A 174 -7.89 -12.97 7.17
N ALA A 175 -7.35 -12.37 6.11
CA ALA A 175 -8.07 -12.12 4.86
C ALA A 175 -8.64 -13.40 4.23
N VAL A 176 -7.89 -14.50 4.28
CA VAL A 176 -8.32 -15.81 3.77
C VAL A 176 -9.35 -16.45 4.69
N ASN A 177 -9.08 -16.46 5.99
CA ASN A 177 -9.86 -17.21 6.97
C ASN A 177 -11.21 -16.56 7.32
N GLU A 178 -11.23 -15.25 7.57
CA GLU A 178 -12.41 -14.53 8.06
C GLU A 178 -13.23 -13.89 6.94
N PHE A 179 -12.55 -13.27 5.96
CA PHE A 179 -13.20 -12.50 4.89
C PHE A 179 -13.37 -13.30 3.59
N HIS A 180 -12.83 -14.51 3.55
CA HIS A 180 -12.91 -15.43 2.42
C HIS A 180 -12.49 -14.78 1.09
N ILE A 181 -11.35 -14.08 1.12
CA ILE A 181 -10.75 -13.50 -0.07
C ILE A 181 -10.02 -14.61 -0.83
N GLU A 182 -10.41 -14.85 -2.08
CA GLU A 182 -9.85 -15.92 -2.94
C GLU A 182 -8.36 -15.70 -3.23
N PHE A 183 -7.99 -14.46 -3.56
CA PHE A 183 -6.63 -14.08 -3.96
C PHE A 183 -6.04 -13.05 -2.99
N PRO A 184 -5.46 -13.47 -1.84
CA PRO A 184 -4.83 -12.55 -0.90
C PRO A 184 -3.60 -11.85 -1.49
N SER A 185 -3.02 -12.39 -2.57
CA SER A 185 -1.91 -11.78 -3.33
C SER A 185 -2.31 -10.58 -4.17
N ASP A 186 -3.61 -10.37 -4.42
CA ASP A 186 -4.10 -9.18 -5.13
C ASP A 186 -4.43 -8.03 -4.16
N MET A 187 -4.19 -8.23 -2.86
CA MET A 187 -4.34 -7.17 -1.86
C MET A 187 -3.12 -6.26 -1.83
N HIS A 188 -3.36 -4.97 -1.56
CA HIS A 188 -2.31 -3.99 -1.36
C HIS A 188 -2.46 -3.30 -0.01
N VAL A 189 -1.35 -2.76 0.50
CA VAL A 189 -1.34 -2.05 1.76
C VAL A 189 -1.82 -0.61 1.54
N ALA A 190 -3.09 -0.37 1.84
CA ALA A 190 -3.73 0.93 1.68
C ALA A 190 -3.27 1.92 2.75
N GLU A 191 -3.24 1.48 4.00
CA GLU A 191 -2.75 2.25 5.14
C GLU A 191 -1.98 1.36 6.11
N ALA A 192 -0.87 1.88 6.61
CA ALA A 192 -0.13 1.28 7.71
C ALA A 192 0.41 2.40 8.60
N PHE A 193 0.18 2.33 9.90
CA PHE A 193 0.71 3.33 10.82
C PHE A 193 0.87 2.78 12.25
N PRO A 194 1.87 3.28 12.99
CA PRO A 194 2.01 2.98 14.41
C PRO A 194 1.39 4.08 15.27
N ILE A 195 0.69 3.71 16.34
CA ILE A 195 0.28 4.64 17.40
C ILE A 195 0.97 4.25 18.69
N GLN A 196 1.47 5.26 19.42
CA GLN A 196 2.05 5.04 20.74
C GLN A 196 0.95 4.66 21.75
N CYS A 197 1.16 3.57 22.48
CA CYS A 197 0.25 3.13 23.53
C CYS A 197 0.90 3.30 24.92
N ASN A 198 0.94 2.25 25.72
CA ASN A 198 1.43 2.30 27.09
C ASN A 198 2.92 2.71 27.15
N ILE A 199 3.27 3.57 28.12
CA ILE A 199 4.64 3.97 28.41
C ILE A 199 4.99 3.50 29.81
N ILE A 200 5.74 2.41 29.90
CA ILE A 200 6.26 1.95 31.18
C ILE A 200 7.46 2.82 31.55
N LYS A 201 7.42 3.45 32.72
CA LYS A 201 8.53 4.27 33.23
C LYS A 201 9.46 3.42 34.09
N GLY A 202 10.75 3.45 33.78
CA GLY A 202 11.81 2.91 34.62
C GLY A 202 12.68 4.02 35.19
N ALA A 203 13.59 3.67 36.11
CA ALA A 203 14.55 4.59 36.68
C ALA A 203 15.97 4.17 36.32
N ARG A 204 16.80 5.12 35.86
CA ARG A 204 18.23 4.95 35.61
C ARG A 204 19.01 5.75 36.63
N ARG A 205 19.94 5.09 37.32
CA ARG A 205 20.93 5.76 38.15
C ARG A 205 22.04 6.31 37.26
N HIS A 206 22.35 7.59 37.42
CA HIS A 206 23.54 8.26 36.89
C HIS A 206 24.52 8.54 38.04
N ALA A 207 25.74 8.97 37.69
CA ALA A 207 26.72 9.43 38.67
C ALA A 207 26.18 10.58 39.54
N HIS A 208 26.74 10.75 40.73
CA HIS A 208 26.32 11.75 41.72
C HIS A 208 24.83 11.64 42.13
N GLU A 209 24.33 10.42 42.30
CA GLU A 209 22.97 10.15 42.79
C GLU A 209 21.84 10.76 41.95
N LYS A 210 22.14 11.12 40.69
CA LYS A 210 21.13 11.63 39.76
C LYS A 210 20.26 10.49 39.23
N TRP A 211 18.96 10.61 39.39
CA TRP A 211 17.98 9.66 38.84
C TRP A 211 17.35 10.22 37.56
N CYS A 212 17.41 9.45 36.47
CA CYS A 212 16.75 9.78 35.21
C CYS A 212 15.63 8.79 34.90
N THR A 213 14.50 9.27 34.39
CA THR A 213 13.38 8.40 34.02
C THR A 213 13.57 7.80 32.63
N ILE A 214 13.64 6.47 32.55
CA ILE A 214 13.62 5.73 31.28
C ILE A 214 12.16 5.55 30.88
N ARG A 215 11.84 5.73 29.60
CA ARG A 215 10.50 5.50 29.05
C ARG A 215 10.53 4.33 28.08
N TYR A 216 10.05 3.16 28.52
CA TYR A 216 9.81 2.01 27.67
C TYR A 216 8.49 2.24 26.93
N ARG A 217 8.61 2.67 25.67
CA ARG A 217 7.45 2.95 24.82
C ARG A 217 6.96 1.66 24.19
N TYR A 218 5.65 1.46 24.22
CA TYR A 218 4.97 0.44 23.45
C TYR A 218 4.16 1.11 22.35
N ILE A 219 3.93 0.37 21.26
CA ILE A 219 3.15 0.80 20.12
C ILE A 219 2.11 -0.25 19.74
N ASN A 220 1.03 0.23 19.14
CA ASN A 220 0.07 -0.59 18.42
C ASN A 220 0.30 -0.33 16.93
N ILE A 221 0.39 -1.40 16.13
CA ILE A 221 0.63 -1.32 14.69
C ILE A 221 -0.69 -1.62 13.99
N PHE A 222 -1.16 -0.67 13.19
CA PHE A 222 -2.40 -0.78 12.44
C PHE A 222 -2.10 -0.98 10.97
N VAL A 223 -2.80 -1.93 10.35
CA VAL A 223 -2.71 -2.23 8.93
C VAL A 223 -4.13 -2.30 8.36
N ARG A 224 -4.30 -1.69 7.18
CA ARG A 224 -5.50 -1.78 6.35
C ARG A 224 -5.10 -2.31 4.98
N LEU A 225 -5.64 -3.47 4.62
CA LEU A 225 -5.45 -4.07 3.32
C LEU A 225 -6.70 -3.81 2.47
N GLU A 226 -6.51 -3.41 1.22
CA GLU A 226 -7.59 -3.24 0.24
C GLU A 226 -7.35 -4.20 -0.93
N GLU A 227 -8.41 -4.84 -1.41
CA GLU A 227 -8.37 -5.60 -2.67
C GLU A 227 -8.13 -4.66 -3.85
N MET A 228 -7.13 -4.94 -4.67
CA MET A 228 -6.81 -4.13 -5.85
C MET A 228 -7.72 -4.52 -7.01
N VAL A 229 -8.38 -3.55 -7.65
CA VAL A 229 -8.92 -3.76 -9.01
C VAL A 229 -7.72 -3.97 -9.91
N ASN A 230 -7.65 -5.10 -10.60
CA ASN A 230 -6.52 -5.59 -11.39
C ASN A 230 -5.94 -4.53 -12.37
N VAL A 231 -5.15 -3.59 -11.85
CA VAL A 231 -4.37 -2.65 -12.66
C VAL A 231 -3.20 -3.48 -13.14
N LYS A 232 -3.13 -3.70 -14.47
CA LYS A 232 -2.00 -4.32 -15.16
C LYS A 232 -0.73 -4.00 -14.38
N LYS A 233 -0.08 -5.03 -13.82
CA LYS A 233 1.13 -4.94 -12.98
C LYS A 233 2.11 -3.98 -13.63
N GLY A 234 2.00 -2.71 -13.26
CA GLY A 234 2.84 -1.65 -13.80
C GLY A 234 4.21 -1.89 -13.22
N VAL A 235 5.21 -2.01 -14.09
CA VAL A 235 6.61 -2.19 -13.72
C VAL A 235 6.94 -1.21 -12.59
N LEU A 236 7.19 -1.75 -11.40
CA LEU A 236 7.72 -1.01 -10.28
C LEU A 236 9.10 -0.51 -10.68
N VAL A 237 9.20 0.79 -10.93
CA VAL A 237 10.47 1.49 -10.78
C VAL A 237 10.80 1.37 -9.30
N THR A 238 11.76 0.50 -8.99
CA THR A 238 12.33 0.37 -7.65
C THR A 238 13.04 1.67 -7.33
N CYS A 239 12.32 2.64 -6.78
CA CYS A 239 12.94 3.77 -6.12
C CYS A 239 13.73 3.20 -4.94
N ASP A 240 15.04 3.32 -5.00
CA ASP A 240 15.99 3.00 -3.94
C ASP A 240 15.42 3.48 -2.58
N PRO A 241 15.49 2.70 -1.49
CA PRO A 241 14.91 3.06 -0.18
C PRO A 241 15.36 4.45 0.34
N ALA A 242 16.51 4.95 -0.13
CA ALA A 242 17.02 6.29 0.11
C ALA A 242 16.16 7.41 -0.50
N MET A 243 15.54 7.17 -1.66
CA MET A 243 14.73 8.14 -2.39
C MET A 243 13.37 8.38 -1.70
N ARG A 244 12.83 7.35 -1.03
CA ARG A 244 11.59 7.43 -0.25
C ARG A 244 11.82 8.12 1.10
N GLN A 245 12.97 7.90 1.75
CA GLN A 245 13.36 8.66 2.95
C GLN A 245 13.53 10.17 2.66
N LEU A 246 14.01 10.54 1.47
CA LEU A 246 14.13 11.93 1.05
C LEU A 246 12.77 12.59 0.75
N LEU A 247 11.84 11.86 0.10
CA LEU A 247 10.48 12.34 -0.15
C LEU A 247 9.70 12.62 1.14
N MET A 248 9.91 11.81 2.18
CA MET A 248 9.28 12.01 3.49
C MET A 248 9.82 13.21 4.28
N HIS A 249 11.08 13.62 4.05
CA HIS A 249 11.61 14.87 4.61
C HIS A 249 11.23 16.12 3.80
N LEU A 250 10.77 15.97 2.55
CA LEU A 250 10.32 17.06 1.69
C LEU A 250 8.88 17.52 1.98
N ASP A 251 8.01 16.65 2.49
CA ASP A 251 6.64 17.06 2.87
C ASP A 251 6.59 17.80 4.23
N GLU A 252 7.58 17.55 5.10
CA GLU A 252 7.73 18.22 6.41
C GLU A 252 8.27 19.66 6.31
N SER A 253 8.72 20.10 5.13
CA SER A 253 9.40 21.40 4.93
C SER A 253 8.57 22.44 4.15
N ARG A 254 7.30 22.14 3.80
CA ARG A 254 6.38 23.16 3.23
C ARG A 254 5.96 24.25 4.21
N THR A 255 6.24 24.12 5.51
CA THR A 255 5.83 25.09 6.54
C THR A 255 6.91 26.08 6.98
N LEU A 256 8.15 26.04 6.50
CA LEU A 256 9.15 27.06 6.87
C LEU A 256 10.02 27.46 5.68
N GLY A 257 9.89 28.73 5.28
CA GLY A 257 10.61 29.36 4.18
C GLY A 257 12.11 29.51 4.45
N SER A 258 12.85 28.42 4.29
CA SER A 258 14.32 28.45 4.22
C SER A 258 14.80 27.94 2.87
N LYS A 259 15.55 28.81 2.18
CA LYS A 259 16.24 28.60 0.90
C LYS A 259 17.30 27.49 1.05
N PHE A 260 16.90 26.23 1.05
CA PHE A 260 17.81 25.10 0.87
C PHE A 260 17.92 24.81 -0.63
N ILE A 261 19.04 25.22 -1.24
CA ILE A 261 19.42 24.80 -2.58
C ILE A 261 19.84 23.33 -2.46
N VAL A 262 18.87 22.43 -2.62
CA VAL A 262 19.13 20.99 -2.73
C VAL A 262 19.70 20.75 -4.12
N LYS A 263 20.93 20.23 -4.20
CA LYS A 263 21.47 19.67 -5.45
C LYS A 263 20.52 18.56 -5.93
N MET A 264 19.84 18.84 -7.03
CA MET A 264 18.88 17.99 -7.71
C MET A 264 19.46 16.59 -7.94
N VAL A 265 18.75 15.54 -7.51
CA VAL A 265 19.09 14.16 -7.84
C VAL A 265 18.63 13.89 -9.27
N ASN A 266 19.56 13.46 -10.13
CA ASN A 266 19.30 13.25 -11.55
C ASN A 266 18.54 11.93 -11.76
N VAL A 267 17.25 12.02 -12.10
CA VAL A 267 16.44 10.85 -12.46
C VAL A 267 16.72 10.49 -13.91
N LYS A 268 17.47 9.41 -14.15
CA LYS A 268 17.69 8.88 -15.49
C LYS A 268 16.63 7.85 -15.84
N LYS A 269 15.93 8.08 -16.96
CA LYS A 269 14.98 7.12 -17.54
C LYS A 269 15.76 6.15 -18.43
N GLY A 270 15.81 4.88 -18.07
CA GLY A 270 16.56 3.86 -18.81
C GLY A 270 15.76 2.61 -19.15
N VAL A 271 16.33 1.78 -20.02
CA VAL A 271 15.82 0.50 -20.50
C VAL A 271 16.77 -0.60 -20.06
N LEU A 272 16.21 -1.72 -19.59
CA LEU A 272 16.98 -2.92 -19.25
C LEU A 272 17.15 -3.77 -20.51
N VAL A 273 18.39 -3.99 -20.92
CA VAL A 273 18.74 -4.81 -22.08
C VAL A 273 19.24 -6.17 -21.60
N THR A 274 18.61 -7.23 -22.11
CA THR A 274 19.03 -8.63 -21.95
C THR A 274 19.87 -9.02 -23.15
N CYS A 275 21.14 -9.36 -22.96
CA CYS A 275 22.05 -9.67 -24.05
C CYS A 275 23.06 -10.75 -23.66
N ASP A 276 23.57 -11.47 -24.66
CA ASP A 276 24.60 -12.50 -24.48
C ASP A 276 25.95 -11.90 -24.04
N PRO A 277 26.84 -12.66 -23.37
CA PRO A 277 28.10 -12.13 -22.82
C PRO A 277 29.00 -11.46 -23.86
N ALA A 278 29.03 -11.97 -25.10
CA ALA A 278 29.78 -11.37 -26.20
C ALA A 278 29.23 -10.00 -26.61
N MET A 279 27.90 -9.89 -26.67
CA MET A 279 27.20 -8.65 -27.02
C MET A 279 27.36 -7.60 -25.92
N ARG A 280 27.34 -8.02 -24.65
CA ARG A 280 27.65 -7.16 -23.50
C ARG A 280 29.04 -6.56 -23.65
N GLN A 281 30.06 -7.37 -23.99
CA GLN A 281 31.43 -6.88 -24.17
C GLN A 281 31.54 -5.86 -25.31
N LEU A 282 30.82 -6.09 -26.41
CA LEU A 282 30.73 -5.16 -27.53
C LEU A 282 30.07 -3.84 -27.13
N LEU A 283 28.96 -3.89 -26.38
CA LEU A 283 28.28 -2.69 -25.86
C LEU A 283 29.18 -1.89 -24.91
N MET A 284 29.95 -2.56 -24.05
CA MET A 284 30.94 -1.88 -23.19
C MET A 284 32.03 -1.21 -24.03
N HIS A 285 32.54 -1.88 -25.07
CA HIS A 285 33.53 -1.29 -25.97
C HIS A 285 32.98 -0.08 -26.76
N LEU A 286 31.71 -0.14 -27.18
CA LEU A 286 31.03 0.98 -27.83
C LEU A 286 30.81 2.18 -26.89
N ASP A 287 30.59 1.91 -25.59
CA ASP A 287 30.47 2.95 -24.55
C ASP A 287 31.83 3.61 -24.26
N GLU A 288 32.91 2.82 -24.18
CA GLU A 288 34.28 3.29 -23.99
C GLU A 288 34.82 4.09 -25.17
N SER A 289 34.56 3.62 -26.40
CA SER A 289 34.96 4.28 -27.64
C SER A 289 34.17 5.57 -27.91
N ARG A 290 33.10 5.84 -27.14
CA ARG A 290 32.30 7.07 -27.16
C ARG A 290 31.80 7.48 -28.55
N THR A 291 31.58 6.49 -29.42
CA THR A 291 31.14 6.68 -30.81
C THR A 291 29.77 7.38 -30.91
N LEU A 292 28.97 7.31 -29.85
CA LEU A 292 27.64 7.91 -29.73
C LEU A 292 27.66 9.25 -28.96
N GLY A 293 28.84 9.85 -28.75
CA GLY A 293 29.04 11.18 -28.16
C GLY A 293 28.86 11.27 -26.63
N SER A 294 28.07 10.38 -26.03
CA SER A 294 27.84 10.32 -24.58
C SER A 294 27.92 8.90 -24.04
N LYS A 295 28.23 8.78 -22.74
CA LYS A 295 28.20 7.52 -22.02
C LYS A 295 26.74 7.09 -21.86
N PHE A 296 26.37 5.95 -22.45
CA PHE A 296 24.99 5.46 -22.47
C PHE A 296 24.73 4.35 -21.44
N ILE A 297 25.78 3.65 -20.99
CA ILE A 297 25.65 2.65 -19.92
C ILE A 297 25.59 3.38 -18.58
N VAL A 298 24.45 3.24 -17.89
CA VAL A 298 24.23 3.85 -16.59
C VAL A 298 24.72 2.92 -15.48
N LYS A 299 24.36 1.63 -15.55
CA LYS A 299 24.74 0.63 -14.55
C LYS A 299 24.79 -0.78 -15.14
N GLU A 300 25.80 -1.52 -14.73
CA GLU A 300 25.91 -2.96 -14.96
C GLU A 300 25.22 -3.69 -13.80
N LEU A 301 24.27 -4.56 -14.12
CA LEU A 301 23.55 -5.35 -13.13
C LEU A 301 24.19 -6.74 -13.02
N ASP A 302 24.24 -7.48 -14.14
CA ASP A 302 24.76 -8.85 -14.23
C ASP A 302 25.39 -9.14 -15.61
N GLU A 303 26.04 -10.30 -15.79
CA GLU A 303 26.69 -10.71 -17.05
C GLU A 303 25.76 -10.71 -18.29
N THR A 304 24.45 -10.83 -18.08
CA THR A 304 23.42 -10.84 -19.15
C THR A 304 22.51 -9.62 -19.16
N HIS A 305 22.68 -8.68 -18.21
CA HIS A 305 21.76 -7.56 -18.00
C HIS A 305 22.50 -6.21 -17.87
N LEU A 306 22.20 -5.29 -18.79
CA LEU A 306 22.72 -3.91 -18.79
C LEU A 306 21.60 -2.88 -18.68
N PHE A 307 21.84 -1.79 -17.94
CA PHE A 307 20.91 -0.66 -17.85
C PHE A 307 21.40 0.54 -18.66
N ILE A 308 20.64 0.91 -19.69
CA ILE A 308 21.01 1.90 -20.72
C ILE A 308 20.02 3.07 -20.72
N ASP A 309 20.48 4.28 -21.07
CA ASP A 309 19.62 5.47 -21.23
C ASP A 309 18.63 5.34 -22.41
N ARG A 310 17.36 5.71 -22.19
CA ARG A 310 16.26 5.49 -23.16
C ARG A 310 16.43 6.27 -24.47
N GLU A 311 17.11 7.41 -24.45
CA GLU A 311 17.27 8.29 -25.61
C GLU A 311 18.19 7.69 -26.68
N ILE A 312 19.10 6.79 -26.27
CA ILE A 312 20.17 6.26 -27.14
C ILE A 312 19.78 4.93 -27.78
N VAL A 313 18.73 4.27 -27.27
CA VAL A 313 18.29 2.94 -27.72
C VAL A 313 18.07 2.86 -29.23
N LYS A 314 17.40 3.86 -29.82
CA LYS A 314 17.11 3.86 -31.27
C LYS A 314 18.37 3.95 -32.13
N ILE A 315 19.33 4.79 -31.70
CA ILE A 315 20.60 4.99 -32.42
C ILE A 315 21.48 3.75 -32.25
N LEU A 316 21.41 3.12 -31.07
CA LEU A 316 22.13 1.89 -30.78
C LEU A 316 21.61 0.73 -31.64
N GLU A 317 20.31 0.58 -31.81
CA GLU A 317 19.70 -0.42 -32.71
C GLU A 317 20.23 -0.27 -34.14
N GLU A 318 20.14 0.93 -34.73
CA GLU A 318 20.65 1.20 -36.09
C GLU A 318 22.14 0.91 -36.26
N LYS A 319 22.95 1.17 -35.22
CA LYS A 319 24.39 0.93 -35.25
C LYS A 319 24.76 -0.54 -35.08
N LEU A 320 24.01 -1.26 -34.25
CA LEU A 320 24.19 -2.69 -34.10
C LEU A 320 23.81 -3.41 -35.39
N ASP A 321 22.74 -2.99 -36.06
CA ASP A 321 22.34 -3.54 -37.35
C ASP A 321 23.43 -3.33 -38.41
N GLN A 322 24.01 -2.12 -38.51
CA GLN A 322 25.14 -1.84 -39.40
C GLN A 322 26.38 -2.69 -39.10
N LEU A 323 26.69 -2.93 -37.82
CA LEU A 323 27.84 -3.74 -37.43
C LEU A 323 27.60 -5.23 -37.66
N MET A 324 26.38 -5.70 -37.43
CA MET A 324 25.98 -7.08 -37.74
C MET A 324 26.00 -7.34 -39.24
N GLU A 325 25.60 -6.36 -40.07
CA GLU A 325 25.73 -6.43 -41.53
C GLU A 325 27.20 -6.48 -41.98
N GLN A 326 28.08 -5.69 -41.36
CA GLN A 326 29.52 -5.70 -41.68
C GLN A 326 30.23 -6.99 -41.24
N MET A 327 29.76 -7.64 -40.18
CA MET A 327 30.33 -8.89 -39.67
C MET A 327 29.73 -10.16 -40.32
N ASN A 328 28.75 -10.02 -41.23
CA ASN A 328 28.23 -11.11 -42.05
C ASN A 328 28.74 -11.05 -43.51
N PRO A 329 30.02 -11.38 -43.78
CA PRO A 329 30.52 -11.52 -45.14
C PRO A 329 30.17 -12.89 -45.73
N GLU A 330 28.91 -13.32 -45.70
CA GLU A 330 28.47 -14.55 -46.38
C GLU A 330 27.05 -14.42 -46.94
N MET A 331 26.84 -13.54 -47.93
CA MET A 331 25.85 -13.73 -49.01
C MET A 331 26.21 -12.86 -50.24
N SER A 332 27.49 -12.82 -50.62
CA SER A 332 27.90 -12.35 -51.95
C SER A 332 29.08 -13.18 -52.43
N ASP A 333 28.81 -14.46 -52.75
CA ASP A 333 29.53 -15.24 -53.77
C ASP A 333 28.94 -16.67 -53.81
N LYS A 334 27.77 -16.82 -54.45
CA LYS A 334 27.41 -17.96 -55.30
C LYS A 334 26.42 -17.52 -56.38
#